data_AF-A0A061RFQ3-F1
#
_entry.id   AF-A0A061RFQ3-F1
#
_cell.length_a   1.000
_cell.length_b   1.000
_cell.length_c   1.000
_cell.angle_alpha   90.00
_cell.angle_beta   90.00
_cell.angle_gamma   90.00
#
_symmetry.space_group_name_H-M   'P 1'
#
loop_
_entity.id
_entity.type
_entity.pdbx_description
1 polymer ?
#
loop_
_entity_poly.entity_id
_entity_poly.type
_entity_poly.pdbx_seq_one_letter_code
_entity_poly.pdbx_strand_id
1 'polypeptide(L)'
;MSVRFRKADSASKAIFFRFSSCRNICMCSLEKSVTDSGCEAICREQDVSRFYHPTKLPLSAGMQTTLLASEASHALKSLRLKEGDVLELCDAKGSLQLAQVISLRNKQQVIVETVEPPRLVEWKGPRWVVAVACGSLKGGRSDWLVEKACELG
;
A
#
# COMPACT_ATOMS: atom_id res chain seq x y z
N MET A 1 8.40 -8.36 11.84
CA MET A 1 8.39 -7.01 12.46
C MET A 1 6.98 -6.44 12.29
N SER A 2 6.30 -6.02 13.38
CA SER A 2 4.96 -5.41 13.31
C SER A 2 5.05 -3.91 13.59
N VAL A 3 4.29 -3.11 12.85
CA VAL A 3 4.09 -1.69 13.21
C VAL A 3 3.12 -1.68 14.40
N ARG A 4 3.58 -1.23 15.57
CA ARG A 4 2.72 -1.00 16.75
C ARG A 4 2.57 0.49 16.96
N PHE A 5 1.35 0.98 16.80
CA PHE A 5 0.96 2.30 17.27
C PHE A 5 0.70 2.20 18.78
N ARG A 6 1.53 2.85 19.61
CA ARG A 6 1.22 3.05 21.03
C ARG A 6 0.98 4.52 21.29
N LYS A 7 -0.24 4.84 21.74
CA LYS A 7 -0.56 6.13 22.35
C LYS A 7 0.05 6.12 23.76
N ALA A 8 0.90 7.09 24.07
CA ALA A 8 1.52 7.21 25.38
C ALA A 8 0.51 7.75 26.41
N ASP A 9 0.53 7.17 27.62
CA ASP A 9 -0.24 7.65 28.76
C ASP A 9 0.30 8.98 29.33
N SER A 10 -0.66 9.74 29.84
CA SER A 10 -0.76 11.13 30.31
C SER A 10 0.43 11.97 30.83
N ALA A 11 1.71 11.57 30.81
CA ALA A 11 2.77 12.37 31.47
C ALA A 11 3.88 12.92 30.55
N SER A 12 3.93 12.56 29.27
CA SER A 12 4.78 13.19 28.26
C SER A 12 4.21 12.91 26.88
N LYS A 13 3.74 13.95 26.17
CA LYS A 13 3.11 13.86 24.85
C LYS A 13 4.16 13.61 23.75
N ALA A 14 4.92 12.53 23.84
CA ALA A 14 5.77 12.05 22.76
C ALA A 14 5.03 10.91 22.05
N ILE A 15 4.57 11.16 20.83
CA ILE A 15 4.03 10.11 19.97
C ILE A 15 5.22 9.56 19.18
N PHE A 16 5.66 8.34 19.52
CA PHE A 16 6.72 7.66 18.78
C PHE A 16 6.11 6.94 17.58
N PHE A 17 6.47 7.40 16.38
CA PHE A 17 6.25 6.65 15.16
C PHE A 17 7.55 5.97 14.74
N ARG A 18 7.48 4.66 14.51
CA ARG A 18 8.56 3.90 13.90
C ARG A 18 8.09 3.48 12.51
N PHE A 19 8.52 4.23 11.51
CA PHE A 19 8.27 3.90 10.11
C PHE A 19 9.37 2.97 9.61
N SER A 20 8.95 1.91 8.90
CA SER A 20 9.80 1.05 8.09
C SER A 20 9.19 1.16 6.70
N SER A 21 9.72 2.09 5.89
CA SER A 21 8.98 2.63 4.75
C SER A 21 8.90 1.67 3.56
N CYS A 22 7.83 1.85 2.78
CA CYS A 22 7.39 1.05 1.64
C CYS A 22 6.77 1.99 0.59
N ARG A 23 7.57 2.44 -0.41
CA ARG A 23 7.18 2.64 -1.83
C ARG A 23 8.33 3.21 -2.67
N ASN A 24 8.66 2.51 -3.75
CA ASN A 24 9.47 3.01 -4.86
C ASN A 24 8.70 4.08 -5.65
N ILE A 25 9.32 5.24 -5.86
CA ILE A 25 9.06 6.12 -7.00
C ILE A 25 10.17 5.83 -8.01
N CYS A 26 9.81 5.39 -9.22
CA CYS A 26 10.75 5.22 -10.33
C CYS A 26 10.64 6.45 -11.25
N MET A 27 11.69 7.28 -11.26
CA MET A 27 11.97 8.20 -12.37
C MET A 27 12.51 7.37 -13.53
N CYS A 28 11.69 7.14 -14.55
CA CYS A 28 12.20 6.75 -15.87
C CYS A 28 11.33 7.40 -16.94
N SER A 29 11.71 8.63 -17.32
CA SER A 29 11.32 9.25 -18.58
C SER A 29 12.59 9.42 -19.41
N LEU A 30 12.47 9.18 -20.72
CA LEU A 30 13.50 8.97 -21.75
C LEU A 30 14.01 7.52 -21.73
N GLU A 31 13.75 6.67 -22.73
CA GLU A 31 13.67 6.92 -24.18
C GLU A 31 12.60 6.03 -24.85
N LYS A 32 11.91 6.58 -25.86
CA LYS A 32 10.96 5.87 -26.73
C LYS A 32 11.72 5.14 -27.83
N SER A 33 11.52 3.83 -27.98
CA SER A 33 11.32 3.15 -29.28
C SER A 33 11.31 1.62 -29.12
N VAL A 34 10.14 0.99 -28.94
CA VAL A 34 10.00 -0.46 -29.16
C VAL A 34 8.65 -0.72 -29.83
N THR A 35 8.69 -1.57 -30.85
CA THR A 35 7.71 -1.81 -31.91
C THR A 35 6.40 -2.48 -31.47
N ASP A 36 5.36 -2.19 -32.25
CA ASP A 36 3.90 -2.31 -32.05
C ASP A 36 3.30 -3.73 -31.94
N SER A 37 4.00 -4.72 -31.38
CA SER A 37 3.43 -6.08 -31.23
C SER A 37 3.86 -6.83 -29.96
N GLY A 38 4.56 -6.16 -29.04
CA GLY A 38 4.85 -6.65 -27.68
C GLY A 38 4.26 -5.77 -26.57
N CYS A 39 3.36 -4.84 -26.92
CA CYS A 39 3.03 -3.68 -26.10
C CYS A 39 2.03 -3.94 -24.96
N GLU A 40 1.34 -5.09 -24.91
CA GLU A 40 0.33 -5.33 -23.86
C GLU A 40 0.89 -5.70 -22.47
N ALA A 41 2.17 -6.05 -22.38
CA ALA A 41 2.79 -6.49 -21.12
C ALA A 41 3.47 -5.34 -20.35
N ILE A 42 4.02 -4.34 -21.05
CA ILE A 42 4.89 -3.32 -20.45
C ILE A 42 4.08 -2.12 -19.90
N CYS A 43 2.90 -1.84 -20.44
CA CYS A 43 2.04 -0.75 -19.96
C CYS A 43 1.24 -1.06 -18.68
N ARG A 44 1.31 -2.28 -18.13
CA ARG A 44 0.55 -2.68 -16.93
C ARG A 44 1.19 -2.30 -15.59
N GLU A 45 2.45 -1.84 -15.58
CA GLU A 45 3.20 -1.71 -14.31
C GLU A 45 2.86 -0.46 -13.48
N GLN A 46 2.00 0.46 -13.96
CA GLN A 46 1.87 1.79 -13.33
C GLN A 46 0.46 2.31 -12.96
N ASP A 47 -0.64 1.56 -13.10
CA ASP A 47 -1.97 2.10 -12.73
C ASP A 47 -2.87 1.16 -11.92
N VAL A 48 -2.27 0.21 -11.20
CA VAL A 48 -3.02 -0.65 -10.27
C VAL A 48 -3.11 -0.01 -8.89
N SER A 49 -4.33 0.16 -8.39
CA SER A 49 -4.58 0.68 -7.05
C SER A 49 -4.06 -0.29 -5.99
N ARG A 50 -3.31 0.22 -5.01
CA ARG A 50 -2.68 -0.60 -3.96
C ARG A 50 -3.38 -0.44 -2.61
N PHE A 51 -3.72 -1.56 -1.99
CA PHE A 51 -4.44 -1.66 -0.73
C PHE A 51 -3.62 -2.37 0.35
N TYR A 52 -3.78 -1.92 1.59
CA TYR A 52 -3.09 -2.54 2.72
C TYR A 52 -3.83 -3.80 3.21
N HIS A 53 -3.07 -4.87 3.43
CA HIS A 53 -3.56 -6.12 4.01
C HIS A 53 -2.81 -6.40 5.34
N PRO A 54 -3.52 -6.57 6.47
CA PRO A 54 -2.88 -6.60 7.79
C PRO A 54 -2.18 -7.92 8.11
N THR A 55 -2.60 -9.02 7.47
CA THR A 55 -1.99 -10.34 7.64
C THR A 55 -1.03 -10.63 6.50
N LYS A 56 -0.13 -11.59 6.72
CA LYS A 56 0.82 -12.05 5.71
C LYS A 56 0.06 -12.46 4.44
N LEU A 57 0.55 -12.00 3.29
CA LEU A 57 -0.05 -12.32 2.00
C LEU A 57 -0.04 -13.84 1.74
N PRO A 58 -1.11 -14.39 1.14
CA PRO A 58 -1.16 -15.80 0.74
C PRO A 58 0.02 -16.16 -0.17
N LEU A 59 0.67 -17.30 0.07
CA LEU A 59 1.88 -17.69 -0.68
C LEU A 59 1.58 -18.22 -2.09
N SER A 60 0.36 -18.71 -2.32
CA SER A 60 -0.08 -19.28 -3.57
C SER A 60 -1.09 -18.38 -4.25
N ALA A 61 -1.14 -18.44 -5.58
CA ALA A 61 -2.24 -17.87 -6.37
C ALA A 61 -3.57 -18.62 -6.13
N GLY A 62 -4.68 -18.01 -6.53
CA GLY A 62 -6.04 -18.55 -6.39
C GLY A 62 -6.59 -18.48 -4.98
N MET A 63 -5.87 -17.89 -4.03
CA MET A 63 -6.33 -17.73 -2.65
C MET A 63 -7.22 -16.49 -2.53
N GLN A 64 -8.38 -16.66 -1.92
CA GLN A 64 -9.32 -15.57 -1.69
C GLN A 64 -9.09 -14.92 -0.32
N THR A 65 -9.15 -13.60 -0.28
CA THR A 65 -9.10 -12.82 0.96
C THR A 65 -10.07 -11.64 0.91
N THR A 66 -10.40 -11.09 2.07
CA THR A 66 -11.32 -9.96 2.20
C THR A 66 -10.54 -8.71 2.56
N LEU A 67 -10.82 -7.60 1.87
CA LEU A 67 -10.25 -6.30 2.23
C LEU A 67 -10.76 -5.84 3.60
N LEU A 68 -9.93 -5.09 4.32
CA LEU A 68 -10.36 -4.39 5.53
C LEU A 68 -11.51 -3.43 5.23
N ALA A 69 -12.38 -3.16 6.21
CA ALA A 69 -13.55 -2.29 6.00
C ALA A 69 -13.21 -0.86 5.52
N SER A 70 -12.08 -0.30 5.97
CA SER A 70 -11.56 1.00 5.51
C SER A 70 -11.15 0.94 4.02
N GLU A 71 -10.41 -0.09 3.66
CA GLU A 71 -9.92 -0.35 2.30
C GLU A 71 -11.09 -0.65 1.34
N ALA A 72 -12.06 -1.46 1.78
CA ALA A 72 -13.28 -1.77 1.04
C ALA A 72 -14.10 -0.50 0.75
N SER A 73 -14.22 0.40 1.72
CA SER A 73 -14.91 1.69 1.52
C SER A 73 -14.18 2.57 0.50
N HIS A 74 -12.84 2.60 0.55
CA HIS A 74 -12.04 3.34 -0.42
C HIS A 74 -12.18 2.76 -1.84
N ALA A 75 -12.06 1.44 -1.98
CA ALA A 75 -12.25 0.70 -3.23
C ALA A 75 -13.62 0.98 -3.87
N LEU A 76 -14.70 0.92 -3.09
CA LEU A 76 -16.06 1.04 -3.59
C LEU A 76 -16.51 2.48 -3.83
N LYS A 77 -16.18 3.41 -2.94
CA LYS A 77 -16.72 4.77 -2.97
C LYS A 77 -15.83 5.74 -3.73
N SER A 78 -14.51 5.64 -3.52
CA SER A 78 -13.54 6.57 -4.10
C SER A 78 -13.12 6.09 -5.47
N LEU A 79 -12.63 4.85 -5.55
CA LEU A 79 -12.09 4.26 -6.78
C LEU A 79 -13.17 3.61 -7.66
N ARG A 80 -14.33 3.29 -7.06
CA ARG A 80 -15.50 2.71 -7.75
C ARG A 80 -15.16 1.41 -8.50
N LEU A 81 -14.29 0.60 -7.90
CA LEU A 81 -13.88 -0.69 -8.46
C LEU A 81 -15.08 -1.63 -8.66
N LYS A 82 -14.99 -2.46 -9.68
CA LYS A 82 -15.97 -3.47 -10.10
C LYS A 82 -15.39 -4.87 -9.97
N GLU A 83 -16.25 -5.86 -10.03
CA GLU A 83 -15.83 -7.26 -10.19
C GLU A 83 -15.04 -7.41 -11.49
N GLY A 84 -13.92 -8.12 -11.43
CA GLY A 84 -12.95 -8.25 -12.52
C GLY A 84 -11.80 -7.22 -12.49
N ASP A 85 -11.92 -6.13 -11.73
CA ASP A 85 -10.84 -5.14 -11.63
C ASP A 85 -9.63 -5.69 -10.88
N VAL A 86 -8.44 -5.28 -11.33
CA VAL A 86 -7.16 -5.70 -10.74
C VAL A 86 -6.67 -4.66 -9.75
N LEU A 87 -6.12 -5.14 -8.63
CA LEU A 87 -5.51 -4.32 -7.60
C LEU A 87 -4.27 -5.02 -7.03
N GLU A 88 -3.50 -4.29 -6.23
CA GLU A 88 -2.30 -4.82 -5.58
C GLU A 88 -2.45 -4.81 -4.05
N LEU A 89 -2.15 -5.92 -3.39
CA LEU A 89 -2.12 -6.04 -1.93
C LEU A 89 -0.72 -5.79 -1.39
N CYS A 90 -0.60 -5.12 -0.25
CA CYS A 90 0.68 -4.95 0.45
C CYS A 90 0.59 -5.26 1.96
N ASP A 91 1.63 -5.86 2.54
CA ASP A 91 1.64 -6.34 3.94
C ASP A 91 2.49 -5.51 4.91
N ALA A 92 2.90 -4.31 4.49
CA ALA A 92 3.85 -3.45 5.21
C ALA A 92 5.20 -4.10 5.58
N LYS A 93 5.54 -5.25 5.00
CA LYS A 93 6.85 -5.93 5.15
C LYS A 93 7.65 -5.94 3.85
N GLY A 94 7.18 -5.20 2.85
CA GLY A 94 7.78 -5.13 1.51
C GLY A 94 7.22 -6.13 0.51
N SER A 95 6.27 -6.98 0.91
CA SER A 95 5.62 -7.90 -0.02
C SER A 95 4.48 -7.20 -0.75
N LEU A 96 4.40 -7.42 -2.07
CA LEU A 96 3.28 -7.02 -2.92
C LEU A 96 2.68 -8.25 -3.60
N GLN A 97 1.40 -8.22 -3.91
CA GLN A 97 0.74 -9.32 -4.62
C GLN A 97 -0.42 -8.79 -5.46
N LEU A 98 -0.47 -9.15 -6.74
CA LEU A 98 -1.63 -8.85 -7.56
C LEU A 98 -2.84 -9.70 -7.16
N ALA A 99 -4.00 -9.05 -7.15
CA ALA A 99 -5.28 -9.68 -6.88
C ALA A 99 -6.36 -9.09 -7.79
N GLN A 100 -7.41 -9.87 -8.01
CA GLN A 100 -8.58 -9.46 -8.77
C GLN A 100 -9.81 -9.41 -7.86
N VAL A 101 -10.66 -8.41 -8.02
CA VAL A 101 -11.94 -8.32 -7.32
C VAL A 101 -12.87 -9.41 -7.84
N ILE A 102 -13.29 -10.32 -6.96
CA ILE A 102 -14.21 -11.42 -7.33
C ILE A 102 -15.63 -11.21 -6.81
N SER A 103 -15.81 -10.41 -5.76
CA SER A 103 -17.15 -10.16 -5.22
C SER A 103 -17.23 -8.85 -4.43
N LEU A 104 -18.31 -8.11 -4.65
CA LEU A 104 -18.64 -6.87 -3.93
C LEU A 104 -19.94 -7.05 -3.14
N ARG A 105 -19.85 -7.50 -1.88
CA ARG A 105 -21.04 -7.77 -1.05
C ARG A 105 -21.43 -6.57 -0.19
N ASN A 106 -22.74 -6.28 -0.15
CA ASN A 106 -23.38 -5.31 0.75
C ASN A 106 -22.71 -3.91 0.81
N LYS A 107 -22.00 -3.52 -0.26
CA LYS A 107 -21.26 -2.25 -0.36
C LYS A 107 -20.22 -1.99 0.76
N GLN A 108 -19.81 -3.04 1.47
CA GLN A 108 -18.88 -2.95 2.61
C GLN A 108 -17.85 -4.08 2.62
N GLN A 109 -18.05 -5.14 1.84
CA GLN A 109 -17.15 -6.27 1.76
C GLN A 109 -16.66 -6.42 0.32
N VAL A 110 -15.34 -6.38 0.16
CA VAL A 110 -14.66 -6.61 -1.11
C VAL A 110 -13.84 -7.88 -0.94
N ILE A 111 -14.18 -8.91 -1.71
CA ILE A 111 -13.44 -10.17 -1.76
C ILE A 111 -12.57 -10.14 -3.00
N VAL A 112 -11.29 -10.46 -2.81
CA VAL A 112 -10.28 -10.49 -3.86
C VAL A 112 -9.65 -11.86 -3.93
N GLU A 113 -9.28 -12.28 -5.12
CA GLU A 113 -8.53 -13.51 -5.39
C GLU A 113 -7.13 -13.17 -5.87
N THR A 114 -6.12 -13.80 -5.27
CA THR A 114 -4.72 -13.60 -5.62
C THR A 114 -4.42 -14.19 -7.00
N VAL A 115 -3.78 -13.41 -7.86
CA VAL A 115 -3.47 -13.83 -9.25
C VAL A 115 -2.11 -14.53 -9.32
N GLU A 116 -1.17 -14.13 -8.46
CA GLU A 116 0.21 -14.59 -8.47
C GLU A 116 0.74 -14.74 -7.03
N PRO A 117 1.84 -15.46 -6.79
CA PRO A 117 2.50 -15.46 -5.48
C PRO A 117 3.05 -14.07 -5.12
N PRO A 118 3.20 -13.74 -3.83
CA PRO A 118 3.65 -12.42 -3.40
C PRO A 118 5.12 -12.21 -3.78
N ARG A 119 5.40 -11.06 -4.39
CA ARG A 119 6.75 -10.61 -4.75
C ARG A 119 7.32 -9.70 -3.67
N LEU A 120 8.58 -9.91 -3.31
CA LEU A 120 9.29 -9.00 -2.42
C LEU A 120 9.81 -7.81 -3.24
N VAL A 121 9.42 -6.60 -2.84
CA VAL A 121 9.94 -5.38 -3.45
C VAL A 121 11.03 -4.81 -2.55
N GLU A 122 12.26 -4.84 -3.05
CA GLU A 122 13.39 -4.26 -2.35
C GLU A 122 13.33 -2.73 -2.36
N TRP A 123 13.62 -2.15 -1.19
CA TRP A 123 13.79 -0.71 -1.03
C TRP A 123 15.11 -0.26 -1.63
N LYS A 124 15.04 0.66 -2.61
CA LYS A 124 16.21 1.23 -3.30
C LYS A 124 16.63 2.62 -2.77
N GLY A 125 15.86 3.19 -1.85
CA GLY A 125 16.11 4.52 -1.29
C GLY A 125 17.08 4.53 -0.10
N PRO A 126 17.22 5.67 0.58
CA PRO A 126 18.03 5.78 1.79
C PRO A 126 17.51 4.86 2.89
N ARG A 127 18.42 4.20 3.62
CA ARG A 127 18.07 3.32 4.75
C ARG A 127 18.21 4.08 6.06
N TRP A 128 17.28 4.99 6.31
CA TRP A 128 17.27 5.76 7.54
C TRP A 128 16.23 5.22 8.52
N VAL A 129 16.49 5.41 9.81
CA VAL A 129 15.49 5.20 10.86
C VAL A 129 15.18 6.57 11.43
N VAL A 130 14.10 7.18 10.94
CA VAL A 130 13.67 8.49 11.43
C VAL A 130 12.74 8.27 12.62
N ALA A 131 13.11 8.86 13.77
CA ALA A 131 12.25 8.96 14.93
C ALA A 131 11.85 10.43 15.12
N VAL A 132 10.55 10.71 15.08
CA VAL A 132 10.03 12.06 15.27
C VAL A 132 9.39 12.17 16.64
N ALA A 133 9.86 13.14 17.43
CA ALA A 133 9.24 13.55 18.68
C ALA A 133 8.86 15.02 18.56
N CYS A 134 7.57 15.31 18.47
CA CYS A 134 7.06 16.67 18.43
C CYS A 134 5.89 16.83 19.39
N GLY A 135 5.73 18.03 19.94
CA GLY A 135 4.49 18.41 20.64
C GLY A 135 3.30 18.46 19.68
N SER A 136 2.10 18.76 20.20
CA SER A 136 0.92 18.90 19.35
C SER A 136 1.10 20.05 18.36
N LEU A 137 1.26 19.72 17.08
CA LEU A 137 1.36 20.70 16.01
C LEU A 137 -0.05 21.17 15.62
N LYS A 138 -0.32 22.47 15.72
CA LYS A 138 -1.63 23.03 15.36
C LYS A 138 -1.92 22.86 13.86
N GLY A 139 -3.20 22.64 13.53
CA GLY A 139 -3.71 22.72 12.15
C GLY A 139 -3.32 21.55 11.25
N GLY A 140 -3.35 20.30 11.75
CA GLY A 140 -3.10 19.10 10.92
C GLY A 140 -1.65 18.90 10.49
N ARG A 141 -0.71 19.74 10.95
CA ARG A 141 0.73 19.64 10.62
C ARG A 141 1.37 18.34 11.08
N SER A 142 0.81 17.67 12.10
CA SER A 142 1.23 16.33 12.49
C SER A 142 0.95 15.29 11.40
N ASP A 143 -0.21 15.41 10.74
CA ASP A 143 -0.65 14.46 9.72
C ASP A 143 0.18 14.64 8.45
N TRP A 144 0.40 15.91 8.07
CA TRP A 144 1.32 16.27 6.98
C TRP A 144 2.74 15.75 7.24
N LEU A 145 3.26 15.92 8.45
CA LEU A 145 4.59 15.42 8.81
C LEU A 145 4.68 13.90 8.66
N VAL A 146 3.65 13.17 9.11
CA VAL A 146 3.59 11.71 8.99
C VAL A 146 3.55 11.29 7.53
N GLU A 147 2.74 11.96 6.71
CA GLU A 147 2.67 11.71 5.27
C GLU A 147 4.04 11.90 4.60
N LYS A 148 4.68 13.05 4.85
CA LYS A 148 5.97 13.37 4.22
C LYS A 148 7.13 12.52 4.72
N ALA A 149 7.11 12.12 5.99
CA ALA A 149 8.05 11.15 6.51
C ALA A 149 7.87 9.79 5.80
N CYS A 150 6.64 9.32 5.60
CA CYS A 150 6.39 8.08 4.86
C CYS A 150 6.89 8.15 3.41
N GLU A 151 6.70 9.28 2.73
CA GLU A 151 7.13 9.49 1.34
C GLU A 151 8.66 9.47 1.17
N LEU A 152 9.42 9.95 2.16
CA LEU A 152 10.89 10.05 2.07
C LEU A 152 11.64 8.74 2.37
N GLY A 153 11.02 7.80 3.08
CA GLY A 153 11.69 6.58 3.54
C GLY A 153 11.89 6.50 5.04
#